data_AF-W2DRJ5-F1
#
_entry.id   AF-W2DRJ5-F1
#
_cell.length_a   1.000
_cell.length_b   1.000
_cell.length_c   1.000
_cell.angle_alpha   90.00
_cell.angle_beta   90.00
_cell.angle_gamma   90.00
#
_symmetry.space_group_name_H-M   'P 1'
#
loop_
_entity.id
_entity.type
_entity.pdbx_description
1 polymer ?
#
loop_
_entity_poly.entity_id
_entity_poly.type
_entity_poly.pdbx_seq_one_letter_code
_entity_poly.pdbx_strand_id
1 'polypeptide(L)'
;MEMKQGMEDEDNQISDDEWFDIIKAGEIDQVERGKSRVSILNNPDAMDCTVFRLSQNQSVEEYLDVGDAKIVFLGKYLVPDDLDEEELKDYENLNLDCLFEVLLEFKEDKLKKTSVDIWDVITVFPGNGLVLGWELFNFSESESGLKCIIHRFREVDSVANLP
;
A
#
# COMPACT_ATOMS: atom_id res chain seq x y z
N MET A 1 -22.71 40.20 -40.92
CA MET A 1 -23.43 39.94 -39.66
C MET A 1 -24.04 38.57 -39.75
N GLU A 2 -23.92 37.66 -38.81
CA GLU A 2 -22.97 37.41 -37.72
C GLU A 2 -23.40 36.01 -37.24
N MET A 3 -22.43 35.16 -36.89
CA MET A 3 -22.66 33.80 -36.40
C MET A 3 -23.26 33.79 -34.98
N LYS A 4 -23.88 32.66 -34.61
CA LYS A 4 -23.72 31.89 -33.34
C LYS A 4 -24.90 30.89 -33.24
N GLN A 5 -24.79 29.56 -33.33
CA GLN A 5 -23.86 28.59 -32.69
C GLN A 5 -23.88 28.79 -31.17
N GLY A 6 -24.18 27.84 -30.30
CA GLY A 6 -24.55 26.43 -30.31
C GLY A 6 -24.77 26.10 -28.82
N MET A 7 -25.65 25.15 -28.51
CA MET A 7 -25.75 24.58 -27.16
C MET A 7 -25.49 23.09 -27.32
N GLU A 8 -24.27 22.69 -26.99
CA GLU A 8 -23.97 21.34 -26.53
C GLU A 8 -23.41 21.53 -25.12
N ASP A 9 -24.15 20.98 -24.15
CA ASP A 9 -23.70 20.77 -22.79
C ASP A 9 -22.59 19.71 -22.86
N GLU A 10 -21.33 20.14 -22.79
CA GLU A 10 -20.19 19.25 -22.67
C GLU A 10 -19.84 19.06 -21.19
N ASP A 11 -19.64 17.78 -20.86
CA ASP A 11 -19.22 17.24 -19.58
C ASP A 11 -18.24 18.13 -18.84
N ASN A 12 -18.58 18.54 -17.62
CA ASN A 12 -17.65 19.19 -16.71
C ASN A 12 -16.69 18.13 -16.13
N GLN A 13 -15.87 17.56 -17.01
CA GLN A 13 -14.83 16.61 -16.71
C GLN A 13 -13.64 17.41 -16.19
N ILE A 14 -13.41 17.32 -14.87
CA ILE A 14 -12.23 17.92 -14.24
C ILE A 14 -11.01 17.40 -15.01
N SER A 15 -10.23 18.34 -15.56
CA SER A 15 -9.08 17.98 -16.38
C SER A 15 -8.03 17.26 -15.54
N ASP A 16 -7.25 16.37 -16.15
CA ASP A 16 -6.16 15.66 -15.47
C ASP A 16 -5.20 16.65 -14.78
N ASP A 17 -4.98 17.83 -15.38
CA ASP A 17 -4.12 18.89 -14.84
C ASP A 17 -4.73 19.58 -13.61
N GLU A 18 -6.06 19.77 -13.56
CA GLU A 18 -6.75 20.27 -12.35
C GLU A 18 -6.78 19.21 -11.23
N TRP A 19 -6.85 17.92 -11.57
CA TRP A 19 -6.64 16.84 -10.62
C TRP A 19 -5.21 16.82 -10.07
N PHE A 20 -4.21 17.06 -10.92
CA PHE A 20 -2.81 17.17 -10.50
C PHE A 20 -2.55 18.41 -9.65
N ASP A 21 -3.23 19.52 -9.89
CA ASP A 21 -3.09 20.72 -9.06
C ASP A 21 -3.80 20.58 -7.71
N ILE A 22 -4.84 19.73 -7.60
CA ILE A 22 -5.41 19.28 -6.32
C ILE A 22 -4.42 18.36 -5.56
N ILE A 23 -3.67 17.49 -6.25
CA ILE A 23 -2.64 16.62 -5.63
C ILE A 23 -1.37 17.42 -5.26
N LYS A 24 -1.01 18.45 -6.02
CA LYS A 24 0.10 19.37 -5.71
C LYS A 24 -0.22 20.34 -4.56
N ALA A 25 -1.49 20.49 -4.19
CA ALA A 25 -1.92 21.36 -3.11
C ALA A 25 -1.69 20.71 -1.73
N GLY A 26 -0.43 20.36 -1.43
CA GLY A 26 0.15 20.28 -0.09
C GLY A 26 0.06 18.92 0.61
N GLU A 27 1.20 18.23 0.71
CA GLU A 27 1.68 17.60 1.97
C GLU A 27 2.98 16.79 1.79
N ILE A 28 3.36 16.34 0.58
CA ILE A 28 4.56 15.51 0.37
C ILE A 28 5.56 16.13 -0.64
N ASP A 29 6.78 16.42 -0.18
CA ASP A 29 7.91 16.80 -1.06
C ASP A 29 8.32 15.64 -1.99
N GLN A 30 8.03 15.81 -3.28
CA GLN A 30 8.26 14.81 -4.32
C GLN A 30 9.74 14.50 -4.55
N VAL A 31 10.65 15.46 -4.31
CA VAL A 31 12.09 15.26 -4.47
C VAL A 31 12.60 14.36 -3.36
N GLU A 32 12.22 14.63 -2.12
CA GLU A 32 12.58 13.77 -0.98
C GLU A 32 11.91 12.40 -1.09
N ARG A 33 10.63 12.34 -1.50
CA ARG A 33 9.92 11.08 -1.76
C ARG A 33 10.63 10.20 -2.81
N GLY A 34 11.13 10.82 -3.88
CA GLY A 34 11.88 10.12 -4.93
C GLY A 34 13.22 9.58 -4.43
N LYS A 35 13.93 10.33 -3.56
CA LYS A 35 15.17 9.84 -2.92
C LYS A 35 14.88 8.66 -2.00
N SER A 36 13.83 8.75 -1.19
CA SER A 36 13.40 7.68 -0.28
C SER A 36 13.04 6.42 -1.05
N ARG A 37 12.29 6.53 -2.17
CA ARG A 37 12.00 5.41 -3.07
C ARG A 37 13.27 4.67 -3.50
N VAL A 38 14.25 5.41 -4.02
CA VAL A 38 15.53 4.83 -4.47
C VAL A 38 16.27 4.18 -3.30
N SER A 39 16.24 4.80 -2.12
CA SER A 39 16.85 4.24 -0.91
C SER A 39 16.20 2.93 -0.46
N ILE A 40 14.87 2.84 -0.47
CA ILE A 40 14.14 1.63 -0.08
C ILE A 40 14.37 0.51 -1.10
N LEU A 41 14.25 0.81 -2.40
CA LEU A 41 14.43 -0.20 -3.47
C LEU A 41 15.85 -0.79 -3.49
N ASN A 42 16.86 -0.03 -3.08
CA ASN A 42 18.26 -0.46 -3.03
C ASN A 42 18.73 -0.84 -1.62
N ASN A 43 17.84 -0.86 -0.62
CA ASN A 43 18.21 -1.22 0.74
C ASN A 43 18.69 -2.69 0.78
N PRO A 44 19.86 -2.99 1.37
CA PRO A 44 20.38 -4.36 1.44
C PRO A 44 19.49 -5.32 2.24
N ASP A 45 18.70 -4.81 3.18
CA ASP A 45 17.75 -5.57 3.98
C ASP A 45 16.34 -5.63 3.35
N ALA A 46 16.15 -5.00 2.17
CA ALA A 46 14.88 -5.07 1.47
C ALA A 46 14.64 -6.46 0.88
N MET A 47 13.54 -7.08 1.29
CA MET A 47 13.07 -8.35 0.74
C MET A 47 12.14 -8.10 -0.43
N ASP A 48 12.11 -9.04 -1.37
CA ASP A 48 11.09 -9.02 -2.41
C ASP A 48 9.74 -9.45 -1.83
N CYS A 49 8.68 -8.79 -2.29
CA CYS A 49 7.31 -9.15 -1.92
C CYS A 49 6.32 -8.89 -3.06
N THR A 50 5.16 -9.52 -3.00
CA THR A 50 4.03 -9.26 -3.90
C THR A 50 2.80 -8.93 -3.06
N VAL A 51 2.07 -7.88 -3.46
CA VAL A 51 0.86 -7.42 -2.80
C VAL A 51 -0.35 -7.97 -3.55
N PHE A 52 -1.31 -8.51 -2.81
CA PHE A 52 -2.55 -9.06 -3.31
C PHE A 52 -3.76 -8.43 -2.63
N ARG A 53 -4.84 -8.26 -3.37
CA ARG A 53 -6.12 -7.78 -2.84
C ARG A 53 -7.16 -8.87 -2.88
N LEU A 54 -7.85 -9.09 -1.76
CA LEU A 54 -9.01 -9.97 -1.71
C LEU A 54 -10.17 -9.39 -2.52
N SER A 55 -10.64 -10.13 -3.51
CA SER A 55 -11.82 -9.77 -4.29
C SER A 55 -13.08 -9.95 -3.45
N GLN A 56 -13.73 -8.85 -3.05
CA GLN A 56 -14.98 -8.89 -2.28
C GLN A 56 -16.20 -9.34 -3.12
N ASN A 57 -16.05 -9.43 -4.44
CA ASN A 57 -17.17 -9.61 -5.38
C ASN A 57 -17.39 -11.06 -5.86
N GLN A 58 -16.64 -12.04 -5.34
CA GLN A 58 -16.74 -13.41 -5.82
C GLN A 58 -17.19 -14.40 -4.74
N SER A 59 -17.96 -15.41 -5.16
CA SER A 59 -18.39 -16.55 -4.33
C SER A 59 -17.22 -17.44 -3.89
N VAL A 60 -16.00 -17.13 -4.32
CA VAL A 60 -14.75 -17.79 -4.00
C VAL A 60 -13.73 -16.69 -3.70
N GLU A 61 -12.92 -16.84 -2.66
CA GLU A 61 -11.81 -15.94 -2.36
C GLU A 61 -10.81 -15.94 -3.52
N GLU A 62 -10.85 -14.90 -4.35
CA GLU A 62 -9.87 -14.65 -5.41
C GLU A 62 -8.93 -13.52 -4.98
N TYR A 63 -7.63 -13.74 -5.14
CA TYR A 63 -6.60 -12.75 -4.86
C TYR A 63 -6.20 -12.04 -6.16
N LEU A 64 -6.44 -10.74 -6.23
CA LEU A 64 -6.02 -9.88 -7.33
C LEU A 64 -4.58 -9.43 -7.11
N ASP A 65 -3.71 -9.64 -8.09
CA ASP A 65 -2.34 -9.13 -8.06
C ASP A 65 -2.34 -7.60 -8.14
N VAL A 66 -1.89 -6.95 -7.07
CA VAL A 66 -1.74 -5.50 -6.97
C VAL A 66 -0.39 -5.07 -7.53
N GLY A 67 0.66 -5.86 -7.27
CA GLY A 67 1.96 -5.73 -7.90
C GLY A 67 3.15 -6.16 -7.03
N ASP A 68 4.31 -6.26 -7.70
CA ASP A 68 5.59 -6.56 -7.05
C ASP A 68 6.20 -5.34 -6.36
N ALA A 69 6.73 -5.56 -5.16
CA ALA A 69 7.31 -4.55 -4.30
C ALA A 69 8.59 -5.03 -3.60
N LYS A 70 9.22 -4.11 -2.89
CA LYS A 70 10.24 -4.37 -1.89
C LYS A 70 9.75 -3.91 -0.53
N ILE A 71 10.08 -4.68 0.50
CA ILE A 71 9.68 -4.43 1.88
C ILE A 71 10.91 -4.40 2.78
N VAL A 72 11.00 -3.41 3.66
CA VAL A 72 12.03 -3.28 4.69
C VAL A 72 11.35 -3.32 6.06
N PHE A 73 11.71 -4.30 6.90
CA PHE A 73 11.18 -4.39 8.26
C PHE A 73 11.89 -3.41 9.17
N LEU A 74 11.13 -2.55 9.85
CA LEU A 74 11.64 -1.58 10.83
C LEU A 74 11.63 -2.15 12.26
N GLY A 75 10.79 -3.16 12.51
CA GLY A 75 10.72 -3.88 13.78
C GLY A 75 9.29 -4.16 14.21
N LYS A 76 9.12 -4.60 15.47
CA LYS A 76 7.79 -4.71 16.08
C LYS A 76 7.14 -3.34 16.17
N TYR A 77 5.87 -3.27 15.84
CA TYR A 77 5.08 -2.06 16.06
C TYR A 77 4.65 -1.99 17.52
N LEU A 78 4.77 -0.80 18.12
CA LEU A 78 4.27 -0.50 19.45
C LEU A 78 3.08 0.43 19.28
N VAL A 79 1.91 -0.01 19.77
CA VAL A 79 0.71 0.83 19.77
C VAL A 79 0.99 2.09 20.59
N PRO A 80 0.77 3.30 20.04
CA PRO A 80 0.98 4.54 20.77
C PRO A 80 0.11 4.62 22.03
N ASP A 81 0.68 5.15 23.11
CA ASP A 81 -0.01 5.31 24.39
C ASP A 81 -1.02 6.48 24.40
N ASP A 82 -1.00 7.34 23.36
CA ASP A 82 -1.82 8.54 23.22
C ASP A 82 -3.08 8.36 22.37
N LEU A 83 -3.34 7.13 21.88
CA LEU A 83 -4.58 6.81 21.17
C LEU A 83 -5.81 6.97 22.06
N ASP A 84 -6.89 7.48 21.49
CA ASP A 84 -8.17 7.57 22.18
C ASP A 84 -8.93 6.22 22.22
N GLU A 85 -10.05 6.18 22.96
CA GLU A 85 -10.87 4.97 23.10
C GLU A 85 -11.47 4.47 21.77
N GLU A 86 -11.60 5.33 20.77
CA GLU A 86 -12.11 4.95 19.45
C GLU A 86 -10.99 4.32 18.61
N GLU A 87 -9.82 4.94 18.58
CA GLU A 87 -8.63 4.44 17.88
C GLU A 87 -8.12 3.11 18.46
N LEU A 88 -8.24 2.91 19.78
CA LEU A 88 -7.85 1.66 20.43
C LEU A 88 -8.71 0.46 20.01
N LYS A 89 -9.96 0.67 19.59
CA LYS A 89 -10.87 -0.42 19.18
C LYS A 89 -10.35 -1.20 17.99
N ASP A 90 -9.63 -0.53 17.09
CA ASP A 90 -9.05 -1.17 15.90
C ASP A 90 -8.00 -2.24 16.29
N TYR A 91 -7.43 -2.14 17.50
CA TYR A 91 -6.41 -3.04 18.02
C TYR A 91 -6.93 -4.13 18.96
N GLU A 92 -8.15 -4.00 19.51
CA GLU A 92 -8.67 -4.87 20.59
C GLU A 92 -8.68 -6.36 20.24
N ASN A 93 -8.84 -6.71 18.96
CA ASN A 93 -8.91 -8.09 18.49
C ASN A 93 -7.60 -8.61 17.86
N LEU A 94 -6.53 -7.81 17.90
CA LEU A 94 -5.25 -8.17 17.31
C LEU A 94 -4.29 -8.75 18.34
N ASN A 95 -3.43 -9.66 17.87
CA ASN A 95 -2.26 -10.04 18.64
C ASN A 95 -1.15 -9.00 18.40
N LEU A 96 -0.94 -8.09 19.36
CA LEU A 96 0.05 -7.01 19.23
C LEU A 96 1.48 -7.50 19.05
N ASP A 97 1.81 -8.71 19.52
CA ASP A 97 3.13 -9.32 19.28
C ASP A 97 3.37 -9.72 17.81
N CYS A 98 2.31 -9.76 17.01
CA CYS A 98 2.32 -10.06 15.59
C CYS A 98 2.30 -8.80 14.71
N LEU A 99 2.35 -7.59 15.29
CA LEU A 99 2.39 -6.33 14.54
C LEU A 99 3.82 -5.88 14.27
N PHE A 100 4.08 -5.49 13.03
CA PHE A 100 5.38 -5.00 12.57
C PHE A 100 5.20 -3.71 11.77
N GLU A 101 6.15 -2.80 11.93
CA GLU A 101 6.27 -1.61 11.10
C GLU A 101 7.24 -1.90 9.95
N VAL A 102 6.86 -1.50 8.73
CA VAL A 102 7.65 -1.72 7.52
C VAL A 102 7.61 -0.51 6.59
N LEU A 103 8.63 -0.37 5.74
CA LEU A 103 8.55 0.46 4.54
C LEU A 103 8.25 -0.44 3.35
N LEU A 104 7.30 -0.03 2.51
CA LEU A 104 6.91 -0.75 1.31
C LEU A 104 7.14 0.14 0.09
N GLU A 105 7.69 -0.40 -0.99
CA GLU A 105 7.88 0.34 -2.22
C GLU A 105 7.68 -0.57 -3.44
N PHE A 106 6.74 -0.21 -4.32
CA PHE A 106 6.48 -0.99 -5.52
C PHE A 106 7.65 -0.89 -6.51
N LYS A 107 8.05 -2.02 -7.13
CA LYS A 107 9.17 -2.06 -8.07
C LYS A 107 8.89 -1.26 -9.33
N GLU A 108 7.67 -1.37 -9.83
CA GLU A 108 7.22 -0.58 -10.96
C GLU A 108 6.83 0.83 -10.51
N ASP A 109 7.32 1.84 -11.21
CA ASP A 109 6.94 3.24 -11.01
C ASP A 109 5.62 3.53 -11.73
N LYS A 110 4.57 2.77 -11.41
CA LYS A 110 3.22 2.98 -11.94
C LYS A 110 2.45 3.90 -11.01
N LEU A 111 2.77 5.19 -11.08
CA LEU A 111 2.15 6.33 -10.39
C LEU A 111 0.61 6.48 -10.53
N LYS A 112 -0.14 5.48 -11.00
CA LYS A 112 -1.62 5.58 -11.15
C LYS A 112 -2.44 4.32 -10.83
N LYS A 113 -1.87 3.13 -10.60
CA LYS A 113 -2.68 1.89 -10.45
C LYS A 113 -2.36 1.00 -9.26
N THR A 114 -1.18 1.14 -8.69
CA THR A 114 -0.71 0.22 -7.67
C THR A 114 -0.60 0.98 -6.35
N SER A 115 -1.68 0.97 -5.58
CA SER A 115 -1.74 1.45 -4.21
C SER A 115 -2.21 0.32 -3.31
N VAL A 116 -1.70 0.32 -2.09
CA VAL A 116 -2.21 -0.58 -1.06
C VAL A 116 -3.58 -0.13 -0.57
N ASP A 117 -4.30 -1.05 0.04
CA ASP A 117 -5.53 -0.82 0.81
C ASP A 117 -5.50 -1.68 2.07
N ILE A 118 -6.23 -1.26 3.11
CA ILE A 118 -6.29 -2.02 4.36
C ILE A 118 -6.84 -3.42 4.04
N TRP A 119 -6.25 -4.43 4.68
CA TRP A 119 -6.49 -5.87 4.45
C TRP A 119 -5.90 -6.45 3.15
N ASP A 120 -5.12 -5.68 2.39
CA ASP A 120 -4.26 -6.26 1.35
C ASP A 120 -3.29 -7.28 1.98
N VAL A 121 -3.02 -8.36 1.25
CA VAL A 121 -2.09 -9.41 1.66
C VAL A 121 -0.73 -9.17 1.03
N ILE A 122 0.31 -9.12 1.86
CA ILE A 122 1.70 -8.95 1.46
C ILE A 122 2.41 -10.30 1.65
N THR A 123 2.91 -10.86 0.55
CA THR A 123 3.71 -12.09 0.57
C THR A 123 5.18 -11.75 0.48
N VAL A 124 5.98 -12.19 1.45
CA VAL A 124 7.41 -11.89 1.54
C VAL A 124 8.22 -13.15 1.25
N PHE A 125 9.28 -13.01 0.47
CA PHE A 125 10.16 -14.10 0.05
C PHE A 125 11.53 -14.01 0.75
N PRO A 126 11.68 -14.49 2.00
CA PRO A 126 12.96 -14.42 2.73
C PRO A 126 14.05 -15.37 2.17
N GLY A 127 13.72 -16.19 1.17
CA GLY A 127 14.59 -17.21 0.59
C GLY A 127 14.22 -18.63 0.99
N ASN A 128 15.03 -19.61 0.58
CA ASN A 128 14.87 -21.04 0.88
C ASN A 128 13.49 -21.64 0.51
N GLY A 129 12.78 -21.06 -0.46
CA GLY A 129 11.44 -21.51 -0.86
C GLY A 129 10.33 -21.20 0.15
N LEU A 130 10.61 -20.38 1.16
CA LEU A 130 9.63 -19.92 2.14
C LEU A 130 8.85 -18.72 1.60
N VAL A 131 7.57 -18.66 1.93
CA VAL A 131 6.69 -17.51 1.68
C VAL A 131 5.99 -17.18 3.00
N LEU A 132 6.13 -15.94 3.44
CA LEU A 132 5.47 -15.44 4.65
C LEU A 132 4.35 -14.49 4.25
N GLY A 133 3.12 -14.79 4.69
CA GLY A 133 1.95 -13.95 4.45
C GLY A 133 1.71 -12.97 5.60
N TRP A 134 1.41 -11.73 5.24
CA TRP A 134 1.09 -10.64 6.15
C TRP A 134 -0.15 -9.93 5.67
N GLU A 135 -0.96 -9.42 6.58
CA GLU A 135 -2.09 -8.54 6.26
C GLU A 135 -1.69 -7.11 6.53
N LEU A 136 -2.04 -6.20 5.62
CA LEU A 136 -1.87 -4.78 5.84
C LEU A 136 -2.95 -4.29 6.81
N PHE A 137 -2.53 -3.83 7.98
CA PHE A 137 -3.44 -3.34 9.01
C PHE A 137 -3.68 -1.83 8.90
N ASN A 138 -2.63 -1.06 8.63
CA ASN A 138 -2.73 0.39 8.46
C ASN A 138 -1.53 0.90 7.65
N PHE A 139 -1.62 2.08 7.04
CA PHE A 139 -0.53 2.69 6.30
C PHE A 139 -0.61 4.21 6.27
N SER A 140 0.55 4.84 6.04
CA SER A 140 0.67 6.29 5.83
C SER A 140 1.76 6.57 4.79
N GLU A 141 1.48 7.48 3.88
CA GLU A 141 2.44 7.96 2.88
C GLU A 141 3.08 9.26 3.38
N SER A 142 4.41 9.38 3.26
CA SER A 142 5.16 10.59 3.56
C SER A 142 6.38 10.71 2.63
N GLU A 143 7.17 11.76 2.76
CA GLU A 143 8.46 11.89 2.06
C GLU A 143 9.42 10.73 2.33
N SER A 144 9.29 10.07 3.48
CA SER A 144 10.11 8.91 3.85
C SER A 144 9.70 7.61 3.14
N GLY A 145 8.57 7.63 2.42
CA GLY A 145 8.00 6.49 1.73
C GLY A 145 6.65 6.07 2.31
N LEU A 146 6.14 4.94 1.80
CA LEU A 146 4.92 4.30 2.29
C LEU A 146 5.27 3.45 3.52
N LYS A 147 4.89 3.93 4.68
CA LYS A 147 5.02 3.23 5.95
C LYS A 147 3.76 2.41 6.20
N CYS A 148 3.94 1.13 6.48
CA CYS A 148 2.85 0.20 6.73
C CYS A 148 2.98 -0.44 8.11
N ILE A 149 1.85 -0.69 8.75
CA ILE A 149 1.71 -1.57 9.90
C ILE A 149 1.10 -2.86 9.38
N ILE A 150 1.81 -3.97 9.55
CA ILE A 150 1.38 -5.28 9.05
C ILE A 150 1.19 -6.26 10.21
N HIS A 151 0.22 -7.14 10.07
CA HIS A 151 -0.12 -8.16 11.04
C HIS A 151 0.20 -9.56 10.50
N ARG A 152 0.92 -10.36 11.30
CA ARG A 152 1.19 -11.77 10.96
C ARG A 152 -0.04 -12.62 11.22
N PHE A 153 -0.74 -13.04 10.18
CA PHE A 153 -2.00 -13.80 10.32
C PHE A 153 -1.88 -15.31 10.05
N ARG A 154 -0.85 -15.78 9.31
CA ARG A 154 -0.63 -17.23 9.05
C ARG A 154 0.80 -17.54 8.56
N GLU A 155 1.38 -18.67 8.97
CA GLU A 155 2.45 -19.30 8.18
C GLU A 155 1.81 -19.95 6.95
N VAL A 156 2.03 -19.39 5.76
CA VAL A 156 1.61 -20.06 4.53
C VAL A 156 2.62 -21.18 4.28
N ASP A 157 2.20 -22.43 4.49
CA ASP A 157 3.02 -23.62 4.30
C ASP A 157 3.45 -23.79 2.83
N SER A 158 4.49 -23.06 2.42
CA SER A 158 5.20 -23.18 1.15
C SER A 158 4.37 -23.02 -0.14
N VAL A 159 5.07 -22.73 -1.23
CA VAL A 159 4.50 -22.61 -2.60
C VAL A 159 3.87 -23.91 -3.13
N ALA A 160 3.91 -25.01 -2.36
CA ALA A 160 3.39 -26.31 -2.77
C ALA A 160 1.85 -26.42 -2.70
N ASN A 161 1.15 -25.44 -2.11
CA ASN A 161 -0.30 -25.47 -1.91
C ASN A 161 -1.04 -24.21 -2.37
N LEU A 162 -0.43 -23.38 -3.23
CA LEU A 162 -1.21 -22.43 -4.01
C LEU A 162 -1.88 -23.22 -5.15
N PRO A 163 -3.22 -23.09 -5.34
CA PRO A 163 -3.95 -23.84 -6.36
C PRO A 163 -3.45 -23.59 -7.79
#